data_AF-A0A949U5J4-F1
#
_entry.id   AF-A0A949U5J4-F1
#
_cell.length_a   1.000
_cell.length_b   1.000
_cell.length_c   1.000
_cell.angle_alpha   90.00
_cell.angle_beta   90.00
_cell.angle_gamma   90.00
#
_symmetry.space_group_name_H-M   'P 1'
#
loop_
_entity.id
_entity.type
_entity.pdbx_description
1 polymer ?
#
loop_
_entity_poly.entity_id
_entity_poly.type
_entity_poly.pdbx_seq_one_letter_code
_entity_poly.pdbx_strand_id
1 'polypeptide(L)'
;GLKKGGKFLLNTIWTPEEVEANLPASYKKFIAENNIEFYTLNAVKIAQEIGLGGRINMIMQSAFFKIANVIPVEDAIKYLKDAVVTSYGKKGQKVVDMNNAAIDKGVESIVKIEVPAAWASIVEEAAATTEIPEFIKNIVIPMNRQEGDSLPVSAFLGMEDGTFPQGTSAYEKRGTAVAVPEWEMDKCIQCNQCSFVCPHAAIRPVLLTEEEAAKAPAGLQFKDAAGAKGFKFHMAVSPLDCLGCGNCADICPAKEKALIMKPLDTQLDKTAAWDYAMTVSPKANPMNKFNVKGSQFEKPLLEFSGSCAGCMETSYAKVVTQLFGDRMMIANATGCSSIWGASAPATPYTVNHRGHGPSWANSLFEDNAQFGLGMFLGVEQLRDKLAMNAKEVLAGNASAELKAALQEWLDNIDLGEGSRERADKVIAAIEAANSDCSLVKEIYDNKDFLVKRSHWMFGGDGWAYDIGYGGLDHVLASGEDVNVFVFDTEVYSNTGGQSSKATPTAAIAKFAASGKNTKKKDLGMMAMSYGYV
;
A
#
# COMPACT_ATOMS: atom_id res chain seq x y z
N GLY A 1 5.83 -22.88 23.44
CA GLY A 1 6.26 -21.49 23.67
C GLY A 1 7.61 -21.45 24.39
N LEU A 2 7.99 -20.28 24.91
CA LEU A 2 9.21 -20.09 25.72
C LEU A 2 9.19 -20.98 26.98
N LYS A 3 10.32 -21.57 27.34
CA LYS A 3 10.43 -22.48 28.51
C LYS A 3 10.39 -21.69 29.83
N LYS A 4 9.89 -22.31 30.89
CA LYS A 4 9.99 -21.78 32.27
C LYS A 4 11.46 -21.51 32.63
N GLY A 5 11.75 -20.35 33.24
CA GLY A 5 13.11 -19.90 33.50
C GLY A 5 13.88 -19.45 32.25
N GLY A 6 13.21 -19.34 31.10
CA GLY A 6 13.83 -18.88 29.86
C GLY A 6 14.21 -17.41 29.91
N LYS A 7 15.02 -16.96 28.93
CA LYS A 7 15.45 -15.57 28.82
C LYS A 7 14.70 -14.87 27.69
N PHE A 8 14.23 -13.65 27.93
CA PHE A 8 13.56 -12.81 26.95
C PHE A 8 14.32 -11.49 26.82
N LEU A 9 14.70 -11.14 25.59
CA LEU A 9 15.36 -9.89 25.25
C LEU A 9 14.45 -9.05 24.37
N LEU A 10 14.12 -7.84 24.84
CA LEU A 10 13.32 -6.88 24.09
C LEU A 10 14.16 -5.66 23.70
N ASN A 11 14.22 -5.37 22.41
CA ASN A 11 14.67 -4.06 21.94
C ASN A 11 13.53 -3.05 22.10
N THR A 12 13.71 -2.01 22.90
CA THR A 12 12.68 -0.98 23.12
C THR A 12 13.30 0.38 23.40
N ILE A 13 12.55 1.45 23.11
CA ILE A 13 12.91 2.81 23.52
C ILE A 13 12.52 3.10 24.97
N TRP A 14 11.69 2.25 25.57
CA TRP A 14 11.10 2.44 26.89
C TRP A 14 12.12 2.28 28.02
N THR A 15 12.01 3.13 29.04
CA THR A 15 12.66 2.89 30.34
C THR A 15 12.01 1.71 31.07
N PRO A 16 12.64 1.15 32.13
CA PRO A 16 12.01 0.10 32.94
C PRO A 16 10.61 0.47 33.46
N GLU A 17 10.39 1.73 33.83
CA GLU A 17 9.10 2.26 34.29
C GLU A 17 8.08 2.29 33.13
N GLU A 18 8.51 2.68 31.94
CA GLU A 18 7.66 2.69 30.75
C GLU A 18 7.36 1.26 30.27
N VAL A 19 8.26 0.29 30.48
CA VAL A 19 7.98 -1.14 30.23
C VAL A 19 6.88 -1.63 31.17
N GLU A 20 6.91 -1.24 32.46
CA GLU A 20 5.84 -1.52 33.40
C GLU A 20 4.51 -0.90 32.94
N ALA A 21 4.51 0.31 32.40
CA ALA A 21 3.28 0.94 31.91
C ALA A 21 2.75 0.29 30.62
N ASN A 22 3.62 -0.01 29.65
CA ASN A 22 3.23 -0.30 28.27
C ASN A 22 3.20 -1.78 27.90
N LEU A 23 3.93 -2.66 28.60
CA LEU A 23 3.96 -4.09 28.24
C LEU A 23 2.56 -4.71 28.47
N PRO A 24 2.00 -5.47 27.51
CA PRO A 24 0.64 -6.00 27.64
C PRO A 24 0.49 -6.95 28.84
N ALA A 25 -0.70 -6.96 29.43
CA ALA A 25 -1.07 -7.79 30.58
C ALA A 25 -0.75 -9.28 30.37
N SER A 26 -1.07 -9.83 29.19
CA SER A 26 -0.81 -11.22 28.84
C SER A 26 0.68 -11.59 28.87
N TYR A 27 1.54 -10.69 28.36
CA TYR A 27 2.99 -10.86 28.37
C TYR A 27 3.56 -10.75 29.79
N LYS A 28 3.13 -9.73 30.55
CA LYS A 28 3.51 -9.56 31.96
C LYS A 28 3.19 -10.83 32.76
N LYS A 29 1.95 -11.30 32.65
CA LYS A 29 1.48 -12.51 33.32
C LYS A 29 2.29 -13.74 32.93
N PHE A 30 2.49 -13.97 31.63
CA PHE A 30 3.29 -15.08 31.14
C PHE A 30 4.74 -15.04 31.67
N ILE A 31 5.38 -13.86 31.64
CA ILE A 31 6.75 -13.65 32.13
C ILE A 31 6.84 -14.02 33.63
N ALA A 32 5.89 -13.57 34.44
CA ALA A 32 5.90 -13.81 35.88
C ALA A 32 5.57 -15.27 36.24
N GLU A 33 4.51 -15.85 35.68
CA GLU A 33 4.10 -17.24 35.96
C GLU A 33 5.19 -18.26 35.56
N ASN A 34 5.96 -17.93 34.51
CA ASN A 34 7.02 -18.79 34.00
C ASN A 34 8.41 -18.40 34.49
N ASN A 35 8.54 -17.48 35.44
CA ASN A 35 9.82 -17.02 35.98
C ASN A 35 10.83 -16.64 34.87
N ILE A 36 10.38 -15.92 33.85
CA ILE A 36 11.21 -15.54 32.70
C ILE A 36 12.21 -14.46 33.12
N GLU A 37 13.48 -14.64 32.77
CA GLU A 37 14.49 -13.60 32.92
C GLU A 37 14.31 -12.56 31.82
N PHE A 38 13.83 -11.37 32.17
CA PHE A 38 13.51 -10.33 31.21
C PHE A 38 14.62 -9.28 31.11
N TYR A 39 15.06 -9.00 29.89
CA TYR A 39 16.12 -8.06 29.55
C TYR A 39 15.64 -7.08 28.48
N THR A 40 16.10 -5.84 28.57
CA THR A 40 15.82 -4.79 27.58
C THR A 40 17.11 -4.10 27.13
N LEU A 41 17.08 -3.51 25.94
CA LEU A 41 18.04 -2.48 25.54
C LEU A 41 17.41 -1.55 24.49
N ASN A 42 17.93 -0.33 24.38
CA ASN A 42 17.56 0.60 23.30
C ASN A 42 18.60 0.55 22.18
N ALA A 43 18.51 -0.48 21.33
CA ALA A 43 19.47 -0.67 20.25
C ALA A 43 19.37 0.42 19.17
N VAL A 44 18.21 1.04 19.00
CA VAL A 44 18.01 2.13 18.02
C VAL A 44 18.79 3.37 18.43
N LYS A 45 18.67 3.81 19.70
CA LYS A 45 19.42 4.94 20.22
C LYS A 45 20.93 4.70 20.12
N ILE A 46 21.40 3.52 20.51
CA ILE A 46 22.81 3.13 20.41
C ILE A 46 23.28 3.18 18.96
N ALA A 47 22.51 2.63 18.02
CA ALA A 47 22.85 2.66 16.60
C ALA A 47 22.93 4.09 16.05
N GLN A 48 22.05 4.99 16.48
CA GLN A 48 22.07 6.41 16.08
C GLN A 48 23.29 7.14 16.63
N GLU A 49 23.60 6.97 17.92
CA GLU A 49 24.75 7.61 18.58
C GLU A 49 26.09 7.17 17.97
N ILE A 50 26.19 5.90 17.55
CA ILE A 50 27.38 5.34 16.89
C ILE A 50 27.43 5.72 15.39
N GLY A 51 26.33 6.19 14.82
CA GLY A 51 26.21 6.56 13.39
C GLY A 51 25.81 5.41 12.45
N LEU A 52 25.38 4.27 12.98
CA LEU A 52 24.83 3.14 12.22
C LEU A 52 23.38 3.37 11.75
N GLY A 53 22.80 4.53 12.09
CA GLY A 53 21.41 4.86 11.79
C GLY A 53 20.47 3.96 12.58
N GLY A 54 19.60 3.21 11.91
CA GLY A 54 18.68 2.26 12.55
C GLY A 54 19.14 0.80 12.57
N ARG A 55 20.42 0.50 12.24
CA ARG A 55 20.90 -0.89 12.16
C ARG A 55 21.24 -1.44 13.54
N ILE A 56 20.36 -2.27 14.07
CA ILE A 56 20.47 -2.84 15.42
C ILE A 56 21.13 -4.24 15.48
N ASN A 57 21.41 -4.86 14.33
CA ASN A 57 21.82 -6.27 14.24
C ASN A 57 23.05 -6.61 15.11
N MET A 58 24.13 -5.84 15.03
CA MET A 58 25.35 -6.11 15.80
C MET A 58 25.13 -5.93 17.31
N ILE A 59 24.30 -4.96 17.69
CA ILE A 59 23.96 -4.64 19.07
C ILE A 59 23.11 -5.77 19.68
N MET A 60 22.07 -6.20 18.95
CA MET A 60 21.19 -7.29 19.40
C MET A 60 21.91 -8.64 19.41
N GLN A 61 22.82 -8.88 18.46
CA GLN A 61 23.61 -10.11 18.41
C GLN A 61 24.59 -10.19 19.58
N SER A 62 25.28 -9.09 19.93
CA SER A 62 26.17 -9.09 21.08
C SER A 62 25.41 -9.22 22.40
N ALA A 63 24.25 -8.55 22.52
CA ALA A 63 23.34 -8.73 23.64
C ALA A 63 22.87 -10.18 23.79
N PHE A 64 22.53 -10.84 22.68
CA PHE A 64 22.17 -12.26 22.66
C PHE A 64 23.28 -13.13 23.24
N PHE A 65 24.54 -12.99 22.80
CA PHE A 65 25.62 -13.83 23.32
C PHE A 65 25.86 -13.62 24.81
N LYS A 66 25.74 -12.36 25.28
CA LYS A 66 25.86 -12.04 26.70
C LYS A 66 24.81 -12.73 27.55
N ILE A 67 23.54 -12.71 27.13
CA ILE A 67 22.45 -13.30 27.92
C ILE A 67 22.36 -14.82 27.74
N ALA A 68 22.58 -15.34 26.53
CA ALA A 68 22.37 -16.74 26.22
C ALA A 68 23.43 -17.64 26.85
N ASN A 69 24.61 -17.09 27.14
CA ASN A 69 25.73 -17.78 27.79
C ASN A 69 26.08 -19.13 27.11
N VAL A 70 26.01 -19.16 25.77
CA VAL A 70 26.32 -20.35 24.96
C VAL A 70 27.84 -20.58 24.90
N ILE A 71 28.62 -19.50 24.96
CA ILE A 71 30.08 -19.46 25.03
C ILE A 71 30.50 -18.33 25.96
N PRO A 72 31.76 -18.29 26.45
CA PRO A 72 32.29 -17.15 27.20
C PRO A 72 32.08 -15.84 26.43
N VAL A 73 31.68 -14.78 27.14
CA VAL A 73 31.34 -13.49 26.51
C VAL A 73 32.54 -12.86 25.81
N GLU A 74 33.74 -13.04 26.37
CA GLU A 74 35.00 -12.54 25.82
C GLU A 74 35.29 -13.18 24.46
N ASP A 75 35.04 -14.50 24.34
CA ASP A 75 35.17 -15.23 23.09
C ASP A 75 34.11 -14.79 22.07
N ALA A 76 32.86 -14.59 22.51
CA ALA A 76 31.79 -14.09 21.65
C ALA A 76 32.12 -12.71 21.06
N ILE A 77 32.61 -11.78 21.89
CA ILE A 77 33.02 -10.43 21.45
C ILE A 77 34.15 -10.57 20.42
N LYS A 78 35.16 -11.40 20.70
CA LYS A 78 36.27 -11.64 19.78
C LYS A 78 35.77 -12.16 18.43
N TYR A 79 34.98 -13.23 18.42
CA TYR A 79 34.46 -13.82 17.18
C TYR A 79 33.56 -12.86 16.40
N LEU A 80 32.74 -12.05 17.08
CA LEU A 80 31.93 -11.03 16.42
C LEU A 80 32.79 -9.95 15.75
N LYS A 81 33.84 -9.47 16.42
CA LYS A 81 34.77 -8.48 15.84
C LYS A 81 35.54 -9.07 14.66
N ASP A 82 35.98 -10.33 14.75
CA ASP A 82 36.63 -11.04 13.64
C ASP A 82 35.68 -11.19 12.42
N ALA A 83 34.40 -11.50 12.67
CA ALA A 83 33.37 -11.57 11.65
C ALA A 83 33.07 -10.20 11.01
N VAL A 84 33.11 -9.11 11.80
CA VAL A 84 32.99 -7.73 11.29
C VAL A 84 34.14 -7.39 10.35
N VAL A 85 35.39 -7.71 10.72
CA VAL A 85 36.56 -7.48 9.86
C VAL A 85 36.42 -8.27 8.55
N THR A 86 36.06 -9.55 8.64
CA THR A 86 35.86 -10.41 7.48
C THR A 86 34.75 -9.90 6.55
N SER A 87 33.62 -9.48 7.12
CA SER A 87 32.42 -9.09 6.36
C SER A 87 32.47 -7.65 5.84
N TYR A 88 33.06 -6.74 6.62
CA TYR A 88 33.00 -5.30 6.39
C TYR A 88 34.36 -4.63 6.22
N GLY A 89 35.48 -5.35 6.34
CA GLY A 89 36.82 -4.78 6.19
C GLY A 89 37.03 -4.05 4.86
N LYS A 90 36.40 -4.56 3.78
CA LYS A 90 36.42 -3.91 2.46
C LYS A 90 35.64 -2.59 2.38
N LYS A 91 34.80 -2.26 3.37
CA LYS A 91 34.02 -1.01 3.45
C LYS A 91 34.76 0.13 4.17
N GLY A 92 35.99 -0.12 4.61
CA GLY A 92 36.86 0.85 5.27
C GLY A 92 36.80 0.82 6.80
N GLN A 93 37.87 1.30 7.43
CA GLN A 93 38.09 1.17 8.87
C GLN A 93 36.99 1.84 9.71
N LYS A 94 36.48 3.00 9.27
CA LYS A 94 35.37 3.69 9.95
C LYS A 94 34.14 2.79 10.14
N VAL A 95 33.77 2.00 9.13
CA VAL A 95 32.62 1.08 9.22
C VAL A 95 32.93 -0.06 10.19
N VAL A 96 34.16 -0.59 10.16
CA VAL A 96 34.61 -1.62 11.11
C VAL A 96 34.55 -1.11 12.55
N ASP A 97 35.08 0.09 12.81
CA ASP A 97 35.10 0.71 14.14
C ASP A 97 33.70 0.95 14.68
N MET A 98 32.78 1.45 13.84
CA MET A 98 31.38 1.64 14.22
C MET A 98 30.70 0.31 14.60
N ASN A 99 30.95 -0.77 13.85
CA ASN A 99 30.37 -2.08 14.18
C ASN A 99 31.01 -2.68 15.45
N ASN A 100 32.31 -2.47 15.66
CA ASN A 100 32.99 -2.89 16.88
C ASN A 100 32.45 -2.16 18.11
N ALA A 101 32.25 -0.83 18.00
CA ALA A 101 31.61 -0.03 19.05
C ALA A 101 30.17 -0.51 19.33
N ALA A 102 29.44 -0.93 18.29
CA ALA A 102 28.10 -1.47 18.44
C ALA A 102 28.08 -2.83 19.17
N ILE A 103 29.05 -3.69 18.92
CA ILE A 103 29.23 -4.95 19.68
C ILE A 103 29.45 -4.62 21.16
N ASP A 104 30.42 -3.75 21.45
CA ASP A 104 30.80 -3.40 22.83
C ASP A 104 29.60 -2.80 23.58
N LYS A 105 28.93 -1.81 22.97
CA LYS A 105 27.74 -1.18 23.55
C LYS A 105 26.57 -2.15 23.74
N GLY A 106 26.37 -3.10 22.83
CA GLY A 106 25.31 -4.10 22.98
C GLY A 106 25.53 -5.05 24.16
N VAL A 107 26.78 -5.31 24.56
CA VAL A 107 27.08 -6.08 25.78
C VAL A 107 26.90 -5.24 27.04
N GLU A 108 27.32 -3.97 26.99
CA GLU A 108 27.30 -3.04 28.13
C GLU A 108 25.89 -2.53 28.49
N SER A 109 25.01 -2.39 27.50
CA SER A 109 23.76 -1.61 27.64
C SER A 109 22.53 -2.46 27.97
N ILE A 110 22.72 -3.73 28.33
CA ILE A 110 21.61 -4.63 28.69
C ILE A 110 21.10 -4.26 30.06
N VAL A 111 19.80 -3.99 30.15
CA VAL A 111 19.11 -3.73 31.41
C VAL A 111 18.27 -4.94 31.77
N LYS A 112 18.54 -5.55 32.92
CA LYS A 112 17.68 -6.59 33.48
C LYS A 112 16.45 -5.93 34.10
N ILE A 113 15.26 -6.39 33.73
CA ILE A 113 14.00 -5.95 34.32
C ILE A 113 13.71 -6.83 35.54
N GLU A 114 13.54 -6.20 36.69
CA GLU A 114 13.04 -6.88 37.89
C GLU A 114 11.55 -7.15 37.71
N VAL A 115 11.18 -8.42 37.53
CA VAL A 115 9.80 -8.85 37.26
C VAL A 115 8.99 -8.82 38.56
N PRO A 116 7.98 -7.95 38.71
CA PRO A 116 7.16 -7.92 39.91
C PRO A 116 6.31 -9.19 40.04
N ALA A 117 6.23 -9.78 41.23
CA ALA A 117 5.36 -10.93 41.49
C ALA A 117 3.87 -10.62 41.20
N ALA A 118 3.47 -9.36 41.32
CA ALA A 118 2.11 -8.89 41.02
C ALA A 118 1.69 -9.14 39.56
N TRP A 119 2.64 -9.22 38.62
CA TRP A 119 2.35 -9.50 37.22
C TRP A 119 1.64 -10.85 37.01
N ALA A 120 1.93 -11.86 37.84
CA ALA A 120 1.26 -13.16 37.75
C ALA A 120 -0.25 -13.08 38.08
N SER A 121 -0.68 -12.02 38.79
CA SER A 121 -2.07 -11.79 39.18
C SER A 121 -2.74 -10.66 38.39
N ILE A 122 -2.07 -10.13 37.35
CA ILE A 122 -2.69 -9.13 36.48
C ILE A 122 -3.90 -9.75 35.77
N VAL A 123 -5.00 -9.01 35.81
CA VAL A 123 -6.20 -9.33 35.06
C VAL A 123 -6.08 -8.67 33.69
N GLU A 124 -6.31 -9.44 32.64
CA GLU A 124 -6.39 -8.88 31.29
C GLU A 124 -7.66 -8.05 31.18
N GLU A 125 -7.53 -6.78 30.80
CA GLU A 125 -8.67 -6.01 30.35
C GLU A 125 -9.15 -6.58 29.02
N ALA A 126 -10.46 -6.79 28.90
CA ALA A 126 -11.05 -7.21 27.65
C ALA A 126 -10.76 -6.14 26.58
N ALA A 127 -10.14 -6.56 25.48
CA ALA A 127 -9.95 -5.66 24.35
C ALA A 127 -11.30 -5.13 23.88
N ALA A 128 -11.39 -3.82 23.61
CA ALA A 128 -12.59 -3.24 23.06
C ALA A 128 -12.96 -3.95 21.75
N THR A 129 -14.13 -4.55 21.71
CA THR A 129 -14.68 -5.14 20.49
C THR A 129 -15.09 -4.00 19.55
N THR A 130 -14.38 -3.87 18.44
CA THR A 130 -14.78 -3.01 17.33
C THR A 130 -15.58 -3.85 16.34
N GLU A 131 -16.72 -3.34 15.87
CA GLU A 131 -17.40 -3.99 14.74
C GLU A 131 -16.54 -3.83 13.49
N ILE A 132 -16.11 -4.97 12.94
CA ILE A 132 -15.29 -5.08 11.73
C ILE A 132 -15.90 -6.14 10.82
N PRO A 133 -15.67 -6.08 9.49
CA PRO A 133 -16.20 -7.07 8.58
C PRO A 133 -15.77 -8.49 8.94
N GLU A 134 -16.65 -9.46 8.69
CA GLU A 134 -16.43 -10.86 9.06
C GLU A 134 -15.13 -11.43 8.48
N PHE A 135 -14.82 -11.10 7.22
CA PHE A 135 -13.57 -11.50 6.58
C PHE A 135 -12.33 -10.96 7.32
N ILE A 136 -12.37 -9.71 7.80
CA ILE A 136 -11.28 -9.14 8.59
C ILE A 136 -11.12 -9.90 9.91
N LYS A 137 -12.22 -10.12 10.61
CA LYS A 137 -12.24 -10.78 11.92
C LYS A 137 -11.78 -12.23 11.86
N ASN A 138 -12.27 -12.98 10.88
CA ASN A 138 -12.15 -14.44 10.85
C ASN A 138 -10.99 -14.93 9.98
N ILE A 139 -10.48 -14.11 9.04
CA ILE A 139 -9.38 -14.49 8.14
C ILE A 139 -8.16 -13.60 8.34
N VAL A 140 -8.30 -12.29 8.11
CA VAL A 140 -7.16 -11.34 8.11
C VAL A 140 -6.48 -11.29 9.47
N ILE A 141 -7.23 -11.08 10.55
CA ILE A 141 -6.66 -10.97 11.90
C ILE A 141 -5.95 -12.26 12.33
N PRO A 142 -6.54 -13.47 12.21
CA PRO A 142 -5.84 -14.71 12.53
C PRO A 142 -4.58 -14.92 11.69
N MET A 143 -4.63 -14.68 10.37
CA MET A 143 -3.44 -14.82 9.52
C MET A 143 -2.33 -13.84 9.91
N ASN A 144 -2.67 -12.57 10.21
CA ASN A 144 -1.71 -11.57 10.66
C ASN A 144 -1.14 -11.86 12.06
N ARG A 145 -1.86 -12.62 12.89
CA ARG A 145 -1.36 -13.16 14.17
C ARG A 145 -0.49 -14.41 14.02
N GLN A 146 -0.22 -14.84 12.78
CA GLN A 146 0.51 -16.07 12.47
C GLN A 146 -0.26 -17.34 12.91
N GLU A 147 -1.59 -17.26 12.95
CA GLU A 147 -2.50 -18.35 13.31
C GLU A 147 -3.25 -18.90 12.08
N GLY A 148 -2.82 -18.54 10.86
CA GLY A 148 -3.46 -18.94 9.61
C GLY A 148 -3.55 -20.45 9.39
N ASP A 149 -2.55 -21.22 9.85
CA ASP A 149 -2.57 -22.70 9.80
C ASP A 149 -3.72 -23.32 10.61
N SER A 150 -4.31 -22.58 11.56
CA SER A 150 -5.44 -23.04 12.36
C SER A 150 -6.79 -22.82 11.67
N LEU A 151 -6.84 -22.08 10.54
CA LEU A 151 -8.06 -21.85 9.79
C LEU A 151 -8.47 -23.15 9.06
N PRO A 152 -9.68 -23.69 9.32
CA PRO A 152 -10.16 -24.85 8.59
C PRO A 152 -10.46 -24.48 7.13
N VAL A 153 -10.51 -25.48 6.25
CA VAL A 153 -10.95 -25.28 4.85
C VAL A 153 -12.33 -24.60 4.78
N SER A 154 -13.22 -24.89 5.73
CA SER A 154 -14.55 -24.27 5.81
C SER A 154 -14.54 -22.75 6.08
N ALA A 155 -13.40 -22.19 6.51
CA ALA A 155 -13.25 -20.74 6.65
C ALA A 155 -13.28 -20.01 5.30
N PHE A 156 -13.11 -20.74 4.19
CA PHE A 156 -13.04 -20.20 2.83
C PHE A 156 -14.25 -20.59 1.96
N LEU A 157 -15.37 -21.01 2.57
CA LEU A 157 -16.63 -21.24 1.85
C LEU A 157 -17.12 -19.94 1.19
N GLY A 158 -17.51 -20.01 -0.08
CA GLY A 158 -17.84 -18.85 -0.92
C GLY A 158 -16.62 -18.15 -1.55
N MET A 159 -15.41 -18.69 -1.35
CA MET A 159 -14.14 -18.22 -1.92
C MET A 159 -13.36 -19.38 -2.55
N GLU A 160 -14.06 -20.37 -3.10
CA GLU A 160 -13.48 -21.61 -3.62
C GLU A 160 -12.52 -21.37 -4.80
N ASP A 161 -12.69 -20.25 -5.50
CA ASP A 161 -11.86 -19.80 -6.61
C ASP A 161 -10.62 -18.98 -6.16
N GLY A 162 -10.48 -18.73 -4.85
CA GLY A 162 -9.40 -17.91 -4.30
C GLY A 162 -9.63 -16.41 -4.41
N THR A 163 -10.84 -15.94 -4.71
CA THR A 163 -11.17 -14.52 -4.77
C THR A 163 -11.23 -13.91 -3.36
N PHE A 164 -10.50 -12.81 -3.15
CA PHE A 164 -10.45 -12.08 -1.88
C PHE A 164 -11.15 -10.72 -2.01
N PRO A 165 -11.74 -10.19 -0.92
CA PRO A 165 -12.37 -8.87 -0.95
C PRO A 165 -11.31 -7.78 -1.04
N GLN A 166 -11.70 -6.63 -1.58
CA GLN A 166 -10.86 -5.44 -1.69
C GLN A 166 -10.76 -4.69 -0.34
N GLY A 167 -9.70 -3.92 -0.17
CA GLY A 167 -9.54 -2.92 0.90
C GLY A 167 -9.21 -3.48 2.28
N THR A 168 -8.72 -4.73 2.38
CA THR A 168 -8.44 -5.33 3.70
C THR A 168 -7.20 -4.76 4.38
N SER A 169 -6.26 -4.19 3.61
CA SER A 169 -5.06 -3.52 4.15
C SER A 169 -5.37 -2.34 5.10
N ALA A 170 -6.53 -1.67 4.93
CA ALA A 170 -6.93 -0.55 5.78
C ALA A 170 -7.12 -0.94 7.25
N TYR A 171 -7.30 -2.23 7.54
CA TYR A 171 -7.49 -2.77 8.88
C TYR A 171 -6.19 -3.22 9.56
N GLU A 172 -5.05 -3.19 8.85
CA GLU A 172 -3.78 -3.68 9.42
C GLU A 172 -3.17 -2.72 10.44
N LYS A 173 -3.17 -1.42 10.15
CA LYS A 173 -2.69 -0.35 11.05
C LYS A 173 -1.37 -0.68 11.73
N ARG A 174 -0.38 -1.09 10.90
CA ARG A 174 0.84 -1.77 11.32
C ARG A 174 1.71 -1.00 12.32
N GLY A 175 1.72 0.34 12.26
CA GLY A 175 2.47 1.19 13.19
C GLY A 175 3.98 0.95 13.20
N THR A 176 4.58 0.66 12.03
CA THR A 176 5.99 0.21 11.95
C THR A 176 7.01 1.32 11.71
N ALA A 177 6.57 2.56 11.47
CA ALA A 177 7.49 3.68 11.26
C ALA A 177 8.22 4.08 12.55
N VAL A 178 9.50 4.44 12.43
CA VAL A 178 10.25 5.09 13.51
C VAL A 178 9.81 6.55 13.66
N ALA A 179 9.56 7.23 12.54
CA ALA A 179 9.10 8.61 12.50
C ALA A 179 8.06 8.79 11.41
N VAL A 180 7.08 9.68 11.65
CA VAL A 180 6.01 10.02 10.72
C VAL A 180 5.96 11.55 10.52
N PRO A 181 5.47 12.06 9.37
CA PRO A 181 5.44 13.49 9.12
C PRO A 181 4.37 14.18 9.96
N GLU A 182 4.77 15.21 10.70
CA GLU A 182 3.87 16.18 11.34
C GLU A 182 3.58 17.32 10.36
N TRP A 183 2.31 17.67 10.19
CA TRP A 183 1.89 18.78 9.35
C TRP A 183 2.01 20.12 10.07
N GLU A 184 2.73 21.05 9.45
CA GLU A 184 2.88 22.43 9.92
C GLU A 184 1.93 23.32 9.10
N MET A 185 0.72 23.49 9.62
CA MET A 185 -0.40 24.15 8.94
C MET A 185 -0.03 25.53 8.36
N ASP A 186 0.65 26.37 9.13
CA ASP A 186 0.96 27.76 8.74
C ASP A 186 1.96 27.85 7.58
N LYS A 187 2.89 26.89 7.50
CA LYS A 187 3.92 26.81 6.45
C LYS A 187 3.40 26.19 5.16
N CYS A 188 2.29 25.44 5.23
CA CYS A 188 1.78 24.68 4.10
C CYS A 188 1.21 25.56 2.99
N ILE A 189 1.60 25.33 1.74
CA ILE A 189 1.06 26.08 0.59
C ILE A 189 -0.10 25.36 -0.13
N GLN A 190 -0.61 24.25 0.44
CA GLN A 190 -1.73 23.47 -0.10
C GLN A 190 -1.51 22.98 -1.54
N CYS A 191 -0.32 22.47 -1.86
CA CYS A 191 0.02 22.00 -3.22
C CYS A 191 -0.27 20.51 -3.47
N ASN A 192 -0.54 19.74 -2.41
CA ASN A 192 -0.80 18.29 -2.41
C ASN A 192 0.35 17.39 -2.92
N GLN A 193 1.54 17.92 -3.21
CA GLN A 193 2.68 17.12 -3.67
C GLN A 193 3.08 16.00 -2.68
N CYS A 194 2.95 16.26 -1.38
CA CYS A 194 3.21 15.28 -0.34
C CYS A 194 2.31 14.04 -0.42
N SER A 195 1.05 14.20 -0.82
CA SER A 195 0.12 13.10 -1.06
C SER A 195 0.38 12.41 -2.40
N PHE A 196 0.75 13.21 -3.41
CA PHE A 196 1.10 12.72 -4.74
C PHE A 196 2.24 11.69 -4.69
N VAL A 197 3.31 12.00 -3.96
CA VAL A 197 4.50 11.13 -3.83
C VAL A 197 4.39 10.06 -2.74
N CYS A 198 3.29 10.01 -1.98
CA CYS A 198 3.19 9.04 -0.89
C CYS A 198 2.96 7.63 -1.46
N PRO A 199 3.88 6.68 -1.19
CA PRO A 199 3.77 5.34 -1.77
C PRO A 199 2.74 4.43 -1.08
N HIS A 200 2.17 4.88 0.04
CA HIS A 200 1.22 4.09 0.83
C HIS A 200 -0.12 4.79 1.04
N ALA A 201 -0.34 5.95 0.38
CA ALA A 201 -1.51 6.80 0.60
C ALA A 201 -1.74 7.17 2.09
N ALA A 202 -0.67 7.22 2.89
CA ALA A 202 -0.70 7.53 4.32
C ALA A 202 -0.73 9.05 4.63
N ILE A 203 -0.74 9.89 3.61
CA ILE A 203 -0.93 11.35 3.74
C ILE A 203 -1.89 11.83 2.63
N ARG A 204 -2.97 12.52 3.01
CA ARG A 204 -4.08 12.88 2.12
C ARG A 204 -4.56 14.31 2.39
N PRO A 205 -4.79 15.12 1.35
CA PRO A 205 -5.51 16.37 1.51
C PRO A 205 -7.00 16.06 1.70
N VAL A 206 -7.62 16.69 2.69
CA VAL A 206 -9.05 16.55 3.00
C VAL A 206 -9.70 17.92 2.98
N LEU A 207 -10.85 18.00 2.32
CA LEU A 207 -11.70 19.18 2.34
C LEU A 207 -12.84 18.95 3.34
N LEU A 208 -13.05 19.94 4.20
CA LEU A 208 -14.10 19.96 5.22
C LEU A 208 -15.08 21.07 4.90
N THR A 209 -16.37 20.82 5.04
CA THR A 209 -17.36 21.91 5.16
C THR A 209 -17.15 22.64 6.50
N GLU A 210 -17.73 23.83 6.66
CA GLU A 210 -17.72 24.53 7.96
C GLU A 210 -18.36 23.69 9.07
N GLU A 211 -19.41 22.92 8.76
CA GLU A 211 -20.08 22.04 9.72
C GLU A 211 -19.20 20.84 10.13
N GLU A 212 -18.51 20.21 9.16
CA GLU A 212 -17.56 19.15 9.44
C GLU A 212 -16.37 19.68 10.25
N ALA A 213 -15.83 20.85 9.90
CA ALA A 213 -14.76 21.48 10.66
C ALA A 213 -15.17 21.79 12.12
N ALA A 214 -16.42 22.20 12.35
CA ALA A 214 -16.95 22.45 13.69
C ALA A 214 -17.17 21.17 14.52
N LYS A 215 -17.41 20.02 13.87
CA LYS A 215 -17.59 18.70 14.50
C LYS A 215 -16.29 17.91 14.65
N ALA A 216 -15.17 18.43 14.13
CA ALA A 216 -13.89 17.76 14.16
C ALA A 216 -13.39 17.53 15.60
N PRO A 217 -12.66 16.42 15.86
CA PRO A 217 -12.09 16.16 17.17
C PRO A 217 -11.09 17.23 17.58
N ALA A 218 -10.93 17.42 18.89
CA ALA A 218 -9.95 18.34 19.44
C ALA A 218 -8.55 18.03 18.89
N GLY A 219 -7.87 19.06 18.39
CA GLY A 219 -6.52 18.92 17.81
C GLY A 219 -6.50 18.70 16.29
N LEU A 220 -7.64 18.51 15.62
CA LEU A 220 -7.67 18.53 14.15
C LEU A 220 -7.42 19.96 13.65
N GLN A 221 -6.24 20.16 13.06
CA GLN A 221 -5.84 21.43 12.48
C GLN A 221 -6.44 21.59 11.09
N PHE A 222 -6.93 22.78 10.72
CA PHE A 222 -7.39 23.07 9.37
C PHE A 222 -7.27 24.57 9.09
N LYS A 223 -7.23 24.93 7.80
CA LYS A 223 -7.24 26.33 7.36
C LYS A 223 -8.07 26.52 6.10
N ASP A 224 -8.36 27.74 5.70
CA ASP A 224 -9.16 27.98 4.49
C ASP A 224 -8.54 27.35 3.24
N ALA A 225 -9.36 26.65 2.45
CA ALA A 225 -8.91 25.94 1.27
C ALA A 225 -8.60 26.91 0.11
N ALA A 226 -7.33 26.97 -0.28
CA ALA A 226 -6.87 27.76 -1.40
C ALA A 226 -7.35 27.11 -2.72
N GLY A 227 -8.23 27.81 -3.43
CA GLY A 227 -8.82 27.37 -4.69
C GLY A 227 -10.12 26.57 -4.55
N ALA A 228 -10.67 26.43 -3.33
CA ALA A 228 -11.96 25.79 -3.08
C ALA A 228 -12.75 26.63 -2.05
N LYS A 229 -13.40 27.71 -2.50
CA LYS A 229 -14.12 28.64 -1.62
C LYS A 229 -15.21 27.93 -0.81
N GLY A 230 -15.31 28.26 0.48
CA GLY A 230 -16.29 27.67 1.40
C GLY A 230 -15.87 26.34 2.04
N PHE A 231 -14.68 25.82 1.70
CA PHE A 231 -14.10 24.64 2.35
C PHE A 231 -12.92 25.01 3.23
N LYS A 232 -12.70 24.20 4.27
CA LYS A 232 -11.42 24.12 4.99
C LYS A 232 -10.57 23.00 4.41
N PHE A 233 -9.27 23.17 4.49
CA PHE A 233 -8.23 22.24 4.07
C PHE A 233 -7.52 21.68 5.29
N HIS A 234 -7.41 20.35 5.33
CA HIS A 234 -6.62 19.60 6.28
C HIS A 234 -5.67 18.67 5.53
N MET A 235 -4.40 18.58 5.95
CA MET A 235 -3.50 17.53 5.47
C MET A 235 -3.46 16.40 6.50
N ALA A 236 -4.24 15.35 6.24
CA ALA A 236 -4.35 14.20 7.11
C ALA A 236 -3.12 13.29 6.94
N VAL A 237 -2.59 12.77 8.05
CA VAL A 237 -1.51 11.77 8.08
C VAL A 237 -1.98 10.60 8.91
N SER A 238 -1.85 9.38 8.39
CA SER A 238 -2.10 8.14 9.16
C SER A 238 -0.81 7.75 9.88
N PRO A 239 -0.73 7.85 11.22
CA PRO A 239 0.46 7.44 11.96
C PRO A 239 0.71 5.93 11.81
N LEU A 240 -0.36 5.14 11.79
CA LEU A 240 -0.29 3.67 11.82
C LEU A 240 -0.07 3.04 10.45
N ASP A 241 -0.34 3.76 9.34
CA ASP A 241 -0.09 3.25 7.99
C ASP A 241 1.15 3.88 7.32
N CYS A 242 1.72 4.93 7.91
CA CYS A 242 2.96 5.51 7.43
C CYS A 242 4.13 4.54 7.66
N LEU A 243 5.02 4.40 6.67
CA LEU A 243 6.27 3.64 6.80
C LEU A 243 7.50 4.51 7.05
N GLY A 244 7.31 5.82 7.27
CA GLY A 244 8.39 6.74 7.66
C GLY A 244 9.48 6.98 6.60
N CYS A 245 9.16 6.80 5.31
CA CYS A 245 10.12 6.96 4.21
C CYS A 245 10.66 8.38 4.01
N GLY A 246 9.94 9.40 4.49
CA GLY A 246 10.35 10.81 4.39
C GLY A 246 10.12 11.48 3.04
N ASN A 247 9.67 10.77 1.99
CA ASN A 247 9.48 11.34 0.65
C ASN A 247 8.58 12.59 0.63
N CYS A 248 7.51 12.59 1.44
CA CYS A 248 6.58 13.71 1.53
C CYS A 248 7.22 14.98 2.14
N ALA A 249 8.08 14.82 3.15
CA ALA A 249 8.82 15.91 3.77
C ALA A 249 9.94 16.44 2.85
N ASP A 250 10.63 15.52 2.17
CA ASP A 250 11.69 15.84 1.22
C ASP A 250 11.17 16.70 0.05
N ILE A 251 10.10 16.28 -0.61
CA ILE A 251 9.55 17.01 -1.76
C ILE A 251 8.82 18.31 -1.38
N CYS A 252 8.51 18.53 -0.09
CA CYS A 252 7.73 19.68 0.34
C CYS A 252 8.36 21.00 -0.18
N PRO A 253 7.66 21.74 -1.06
CA PRO A 253 8.23 22.89 -1.77
C PRO A 253 8.07 24.21 -1.01
N ALA A 254 7.48 24.18 0.19
CA ALA A 254 7.33 25.36 1.01
C ALA A 254 8.71 25.89 1.45
N LYS A 255 8.85 27.23 1.50
CA LYS A 255 10.10 27.90 1.89
C LYS A 255 10.62 27.39 3.23
N GLU A 256 9.71 27.26 4.19
CA GLU A 256 9.93 26.52 5.42
C GLU A 256 9.18 25.20 5.32
N LYS A 257 9.80 24.10 5.73
CA LYS A 257 9.23 22.76 5.57
C LYS A 257 7.88 22.67 6.30
N ALA A 258 6.84 22.36 5.54
CA ALA A 258 5.48 22.19 6.06
C ALA A 258 5.21 20.78 6.58
N LEU A 259 6.20 19.89 6.49
CA LEU A 259 6.18 18.53 7.01
C LEU A 259 7.50 18.26 7.70
N ILE A 260 7.45 17.91 8.98
CA ILE A 260 8.62 17.63 9.81
C ILE A 260 8.50 16.21 10.33
N MET A 261 9.51 15.36 10.12
CA MET A 261 9.48 13.99 10.64
C MET A 261 9.61 14.01 12.17
N LYS A 262 8.65 13.40 12.86
CA LYS A 262 8.60 13.27 14.33
C LYS A 262 8.54 11.80 14.75
N PRO A 263 9.07 11.43 15.92
CA PRO A 263 8.90 10.08 16.46
C PRO A 263 7.43 9.65 16.47
N LEU A 264 7.14 8.39 16.09
CA LEU A 264 5.78 7.88 15.91
C LEU A 264 4.91 8.05 17.17
N ASP A 265 5.47 7.73 18.33
CA ASP A 265 4.82 7.83 19.66
C ASP A 265 4.26 9.23 19.93
N THR A 266 4.98 10.29 19.54
CA THR A 266 4.51 11.68 19.68
C THR A 266 3.34 12.04 18.76
N GLN A 267 2.97 11.15 17.83
CA GLN A 267 1.98 11.39 16.79
C GLN A 267 0.78 10.44 16.88
N LEU A 268 0.80 9.42 17.77
CA LEU A 268 -0.26 8.41 17.88
C LEU A 268 -1.63 9.02 18.24
N ASP A 269 -1.66 10.08 19.05
CA ASP A 269 -2.90 10.81 19.40
C ASP A 269 -3.60 11.43 18.18
N LYS A 270 -2.88 11.60 17.06
CA LYS A 270 -3.44 12.10 15.80
C LYS A 270 -4.23 11.05 15.02
N THR A 271 -4.23 9.78 15.46
CA THR A 271 -5.01 8.71 14.82
C THR A 271 -6.50 9.04 14.81
N ALA A 272 -7.04 9.62 15.89
CA ALA A 272 -8.44 10.05 15.94
C ALA A 272 -8.78 11.14 14.90
N ALA A 273 -7.83 12.05 14.63
CA ALA A 273 -8.00 13.08 13.59
C ALA A 273 -7.98 12.46 12.19
N TRP A 274 -7.10 11.49 11.94
CA TRP A 274 -7.09 10.70 10.69
C TRP A 274 -8.41 9.96 10.48
N ASP A 275 -8.86 9.22 11.50
CA ASP A 275 -10.10 8.43 11.43
C ASP A 275 -11.29 9.33 11.13
N TYR A 276 -11.42 10.46 11.84
CA TYR A 276 -12.44 11.46 11.52
C TYR A 276 -12.34 11.96 10.08
N ALA A 277 -11.14 12.34 9.63
CA ALA A 277 -10.91 12.85 8.28
C ALA A 277 -11.27 11.84 7.17
N MET A 278 -11.27 10.53 7.46
CA MET A 278 -11.72 9.49 6.51
C MET A 278 -13.23 9.24 6.54
N THR A 279 -13.97 9.79 7.52
CA THR A 279 -15.44 9.68 7.63
C THR A 279 -16.20 10.85 7.02
N VAL A 280 -15.52 11.94 6.69
CA VAL A 280 -16.16 13.14 6.12
C VAL A 280 -16.78 12.83 4.77
N SER A 281 -17.86 13.55 4.44
CA SER A 281 -18.64 13.32 3.23
C SER A 281 -17.75 13.43 1.97
N PRO A 282 -18.03 12.70 0.88
CA PRO A 282 -17.31 12.88 -0.38
C PRO A 282 -17.63 14.27 -0.97
N LYS A 283 -16.62 14.95 -1.52
CA LYS A 283 -16.76 16.25 -2.19
C LYS A 283 -16.49 16.09 -3.67
N ALA A 284 -17.24 16.82 -4.50
CA ALA A 284 -16.86 17.02 -5.88
C ALA A 284 -15.48 17.67 -5.93
N ASN A 285 -14.60 17.18 -6.82
CA ASN A 285 -13.26 17.73 -6.95
C ASN A 285 -13.35 19.20 -7.40
N PRO A 286 -12.89 20.16 -6.57
CA PRO A 286 -13.00 21.58 -6.92
C PRO A 286 -11.94 22.01 -7.96
N MET A 287 -11.11 21.08 -8.46
CA MET A 287 -10.00 21.34 -9.35
C MET A 287 -9.96 20.35 -10.50
N ASN A 288 -9.15 20.65 -11.51
CA ASN A 288 -8.87 19.71 -12.59
C ASN A 288 -8.08 18.50 -12.06
N LYS A 289 -8.70 17.32 -12.06
CA LYS A 289 -8.07 16.06 -11.61
C LYS A 289 -6.82 15.67 -12.40
N PHE A 290 -6.60 16.21 -13.60
CA PHE A 290 -5.42 15.92 -14.43
C PHE A 290 -4.18 16.74 -14.05
N ASN A 291 -4.24 17.58 -13.01
CA ASN A 291 -3.05 18.23 -12.46
C ASN A 291 -2.67 17.65 -11.09
N VAL A 292 -1.44 17.92 -10.65
CA VAL A 292 -0.90 17.38 -9.39
C VAL A 292 -1.78 17.73 -8.20
N LYS A 293 -2.31 18.96 -8.08
CA LYS A 293 -3.12 19.33 -6.93
C LYS A 293 -4.49 18.65 -6.94
N GLY A 294 -5.18 18.71 -8.08
CA GLY A 294 -6.53 18.20 -8.27
C GLY A 294 -6.59 16.68 -8.20
N SER A 295 -5.63 15.95 -8.78
CA SER A 295 -5.57 14.48 -8.69
C SER A 295 -5.59 13.98 -7.24
N GLN A 296 -5.04 14.76 -6.31
CA GLN A 296 -4.95 14.35 -4.91
C GLN A 296 -6.23 14.61 -4.09
N PHE A 297 -7.20 15.34 -4.64
CA PHE A 297 -8.55 15.39 -4.05
C PHE A 297 -9.41 14.19 -4.44
N GLU A 298 -8.99 13.40 -5.44
CA GLU A 298 -9.59 12.10 -5.71
C GLU A 298 -9.13 11.07 -4.67
N LYS A 299 -10.05 10.22 -4.22
CA LYS A 299 -9.73 9.15 -3.27
C LYS A 299 -8.70 8.19 -3.91
N PRO A 300 -7.56 7.94 -3.26
CA PRO A 300 -6.67 6.85 -3.65
C PRO A 300 -7.40 5.50 -3.57
N LEU A 301 -7.39 4.73 -4.66
CA LEU A 301 -7.96 3.36 -4.67
C LEU A 301 -6.87 2.28 -4.63
N LEU A 302 -5.67 2.67 -4.21
CA LEU A 302 -4.57 1.83 -3.79
C LEU A 302 -3.99 2.45 -2.51
N GLU A 303 -4.11 1.76 -1.38
CA GLU A 303 -3.69 2.25 -0.07
C GLU A 303 -2.98 1.16 0.74
N PHE A 304 -2.01 1.54 1.56
CA PHE A 304 -1.41 0.70 2.61
C PHE A 304 -0.82 -0.65 2.16
N SER A 305 -0.34 -0.73 0.92
CA SER A 305 0.32 -1.93 0.38
C SER A 305 1.51 -2.42 1.22
N GLY A 306 1.83 -3.71 1.06
CA GLY A 306 3.04 -4.33 1.63
C GLY A 306 4.36 -3.91 0.97
N SER A 307 4.38 -2.89 0.11
CA SER A 307 5.60 -2.43 -0.57
C SER A 307 6.60 -1.80 0.40
N CYS A 308 7.87 -1.71 -0.02
CA CYS A 308 8.94 -1.10 0.77
C CYS A 308 8.66 0.38 1.10
N ALA A 309 9.20 0.87 2.23
CA ALA A 309 9.19 2.29 2.54
C ALA A 309 9.88 3.08 1.42
N GLY A 310 9.15 4.00 0.76
CA GLY A 310 9.66 4.79 -0.35
C GLY A 310 9.55 4.14 -1.73
N CYS A 311 8.79 3.04 -1.87
CA CYS A 311 8.57 2.37 -3.15
C CYS A 311 7.86 3.29 -4.17
N MET A 312 8.51 3.64 -5.28
CA MET A 312 7.88 4.53 -6.26
C MET A 312 6.86 3.84 -7.17
N GLU A 313 6.90 2.51 -7.32
CA GLU A 313 5.90 1.77 -8.11
C GLU A 313 4.48 2.09 -7.65
N THR A 314 4.25 2.05 -6.34
CA THR A 314 2.93 2.30 -5.76
C THR A 314 2.53 3.76 -5.80
N SER A 315 3.49 4.70 -5.81
CA SER A 315 3.19 6.13 -6.00
C SER A 315 2.58 6.37 -7.39
N TYR A 316 3.15 5.76 -8.43
CA TYR A 316 2.57 5.80 -9.77
C TYR A 316 1.21 5.12 -9.80
N ALA A 317 1.13 3.85 -9.37
CA ALA A 317 -0.12 3.08 -9.41
C ALA A 317 -1.27 3.80 -8.67
N LYS A 318 -1.00 4.38 -7.49
CA LYS A 318 -1.95 5.19 -6.72
C LYS A 318 -2.52 6.34 -7.53
N VAL A 319 -1.67 7.10 -8.23
CA VAL A 319 -2.14 8.24 -9.04
C VAL A 319 -2.97 7.74 -10.23
N VAL A 320 -2.59 6.62 -10.86
CA VAL A 320 -3.39 6.02 -11.92
C VAL A 320 -4.78 5.63 -11.40
N THR A 321 -4.88 5.05 -10.19
CA THR A 321 -6.18 4.73 -9.60
C THR A 321 -7.01 5.97 -9.22
N GLN A 322 -6.37 7.08 -8.84
CA GLN A 322 -7.07 8.35 -8.61
C GLN A 322 -7.71 8.92 -9.88
N LEU A 323 -7.13 8.65 -11.06
CA LEU A 323 -7.64 9.16 -12.33
C LEU A 323 -8.69 8.25 -12.97
N PHE A 324 -8.48 6.93 -12.88
CA PHE A 324 -9.23 5.93 -13.65
C PHE A 324 -9.79 4.78 -12.82
N GLY A 325 -9.45 4.69 -11.54
CA GLY A 325 -9.71 3.52 -10.69
C GLY A 325 -11.19 3.17 -10.52
N ASP A 326 -12.07 4.15 -10.67
CA ASP A 326 -13.53 3.95 -10.64
C ASP A 326 -14.02 2.99 -11.74
N ARG A 327 -13.35 2.93 -12.89
CA ARG A 327 -13.73 2.10 -14.06
C ARG A 327 -12.58 1.21 -14.56
N MET A 328 -11.56 1.01 -13.73
CA MET A 328 -10.33 0.32 -14.10
C MET A 328 -10.45 -1.20 -13.96
N MET A 329 -9.84 -1.92 -14.90
CA MET A 329 -9.56 -3.35 -14.78
C MET A 329 -8.05 -3.56 -14.93
N ILE A 330 -7.44 -4.25 -13.98
CA ILE A 330 -5.99 -4.48 -13.90
C ILE A 330 -5.68 -5.96 -14.17
N ALA A 331 -4.95 -6.22 -15.24
CA ALA A 331 -4.14 -7.41 -15.42
C ALA A 331 -2.73 -7.10 -14.90
N ASN A 332 -2.28 -7.82 -13.88
CA ASN A 332 -0.99 -7.58 -13.25
C ASN A 332 -0.04 -8.77 -13.47
N ALA A 333 1.13 -8.52 -14.04
CA ALA A 333 2.18 -9.52 -14.17
C ALA A 333 2.75 -9.89 -12.81
N THR A 334 3.24 -11.12 -12.67
CA THR A 334 3.92 -11.53 -11.43
C THR A 334 5.21 -10.73 -11.23
N GLY A 335 5.41 -10.19 -10.02
CA GLY A 335 6.57 -9.35 -9.70
C GLY A 335 6.31 -8.55 -8.43
N CYS A 336 7.10 -7.49 -8.17
CA CYS A 336 6.85 -6.63 -7.01
C CYS A 336 5.40 -6.13 -7.00
N SER A 337 4.87 -5.73 -8.16
CA SER A 337 3.50 -5.24 -8.31
C SER A 337 2.41 -6.24 -7.95
N SER A 338 2.62 -7.54 -8.15
CA SER A 338 1.68 -8.55 -7.65
C SER A 338 1.87 -8.84 -6.17
N ILE A 339 3.12 -8.83 -5.68
CA ILE A 339 3.41 -9.09 -4.27
C ILE A 339 2.86 -7.98 -3.37
N TRP A 340 3.17 -6.71 -3.64
CA TRP A 340 2.57 -5.65 -2.84
C TRP A 340 1.09 -5.43 -3.17
N GLY A 341 0.62 -5.89 -4.33
CA GLY A 341 -0.73 -5.68 -4.85
C GLY A 341 -1.77 -6.71 -4.39
N ALA A 342 -1.38 -7.93 -4.00
CA ALA A 342 -2.33 -8.99 -3.62
C ALA A 342 -1.71 -10.14 -2.79
N SER A 343 -0.76 -9.87 -1.90
CA SER A 343 -0.30 -10.90 -0.95
C SER A 343 -1.35 -11.13 0.13
N ALA A 344 -2.07 -12.26 0.04
CA ALA A 344 -3.06 -12.64 1.03
C ALA A 344 -2.50 -12.62 2.46
N PRO A 345 -3.27 -12.12 3.46
CA PRO A 345 -4.68 -11.76 3.37
C PRO A 345 -4.95 -10.27 3.05
N ALA A 346 -3.91 -9.47 2.84
CA ALA A 346 -4.01 -8.02 2.72
C ALA A 346 -4.16 -7.57 1.25
N THR A 347 -5.28 -6.95 0.91
CA THR A 347 -5.57 -6.35 -0.39
C THR A 347 -5.50 -4.82 -0.27
N PRO A 348 -4.59 -4.14 -0.99
CA PRO A 348 -4.41 -2.69 -0.94
C PRO A 348 -5.31 -1.93 -1.90
N TYR A 349 -5.81 -2.57 -2.95
CA TYR A 349 -6.81 -1.97 -3.82
C TYR A 349 -8.13 -1.86 -3.07
N THR A 350 -8.82 -0.73 -3.20
CA THR A 350 -10.03 -0.42 -2.41
C THR A 350 -11.09 0.21 -3.31
N VAL A 351 -12.26 0.50 -2.75
CA VAL A 351 -13.40 1.09 -3.46
C VAL A 351 -13.63 2.55 -3.07
N ASN A 352 -14.24 3.31 -3.96
CA ASN A 352 -14.72 4.66 -3.67
C ASN A 352 -16.00 4.63 -2.81
N HIS A 353 -16.52 5.81 -2.48
CA HIS A 353 -17.73 5.95 -1.66
C HIS A 353 -19.00 5.37 -2.29
N ARG A 354 -18.98 5.05 -3.60
CA ARG A 354 -20.07 4.38 -4.34
C ARG A 354 -19.86 2.86 -4.43
N GLY A 355 -18.79 2.31 -3.84
CA GLY A 355 -18.47 0.89 -3.92
C GLY A 355 -17.76 0.48 -5.22
N HIS A 356 -17.24 1.42 -6.01
CA HIS A 356 -16.52 1.14 -7.25
C HIS A 356 -15.02 1.30 -7.09
N GLY A 357 -14.24 0.37 -7.64
CA GLY A 357 -12.78 0.43 -7.64
C GLY A 357 -12.17 -0.51 -8.67
N PRO A 358 -10.83 -0.57 -8.73
CA PRO A 358 -10.14 -1.42 -9.68
C PRO A 358 -10.49 -2.90 -9.45
N SER A 359 -10.94 -3.60 -10.49
CA SER A 359 -10.87 -5.06 -10.49
C SER A 359 -9.42 -5.46 -10.75
N TRP A 360 -8.88 -6.38 -9.96
CA TRP A 360 -7.47 -6.77 -10.05
C TRP A 360 -7.34 -8.27 -10.19
N ALA A 361 -6.49 -8.72 -11.11
CA ALA A 361 -6.12 -10.12 -11.23
C ALA A 361 -4.66 -10.27 -11.67
N ASN A 362 -4.02 -11.33 -11.18
CA ASN A 362 -2.71 -11.79 -11.63
C ASN A 362 -2.87 -13.21 -12.18
N SER A 363 -2.57 -13.38 -13.48
CA SER A 363 -2.49 -14.69 -14.11
C SER A 363 -1.10 -15.28 -13.86
N LEU A 364 -0.14 -15.04 -14.75
CA LEU A 364 1.23 -15.52 -14.62
C LEU A 364 2.24 -14.38 -14.83
N PHE A 365 3.54 -14.75 -14.87
CA PHE A 365 4.60 -13.79 -15.11
C PHE A 365 4.72 -13.44 -16.59
N GLU A 366 4.52 -14.43 -17.46
CA GLU A 366 4.81 -14.42 -18.88
C GLU A 366 3.64 -13.98 -19.77
N ASP A 367 2.41 -14.04 -19.29
CA ASP A 367 1.19 -13.95 -20.10
C ASP A 367 0.38 -12.66 -19.88
N ASN A 368 0.85 -11.74 -19.04
CA ASN A 368 0.05 -10.61 -18.55
C ASN A 368 -0.54 -9.73 -19.66
N ALA A 369 0.19 -9.52 -20.76
CA ALA A 369 -0.32 -8.73 -21.87
C ALA A 369 -1.50 -9.44 -22.53
N GLN A 370 -1.35 -10.73 -22.84
CA GLN A 370 -2.38 -11.56 -23.45
C GLN A 370 -3.57 -11.73 -22.52
N PHE A 371 -3.33 -11.87 -21.22
CA PHE A 371 -4.36 -11.94 -20.20
C PHE A 371 -5.20 -10.66 -20.16
N GLY A 372 -4.55 -9.49 -20.15
CA GLY A 372 -5.24 -8.20 -20.23
C GLY A 372 -6.00 -8.01 -21.54
N LEU A 373 -5.46 -8.49 -22.68
CA LEU A 373 -6.14 -8.45 -23.97
C LEU A 373 -7.39 -9.35 -23.96
N GLY A 374 -7.31 -10.53 -23.34
CA GLY A 374 -8.47 -11.41 -23.14
C GLY A 374 -9.57 -10.73 -22.31
N MET A 375 -9.21 -10.01 -21.25
CA MET A 375 -10.17 -9.20 -20.49
C MET A 375 -10.82 -8.12 -21.35
N PHE A 376 -10.04 -7.43 -22.17
CA PHE A 376 -10.54 -6.40 -23.08
C PHE A 376 -11.56 -6.97 -24.07
N LEU A 377 -11.20 -8.02 -24.80
CA LEU A 377 -12.08 -8.67 -25.79
C LEU A 377 -13.37 -9.21 -25.15
N GLY A 378 -13.27 -9.76 -23.94
CA GLY A 378 -14.45 -10.20 -23.19
C GLY A 378 -15.41 -9.05 -22.86
N VAL A 379 -14.88 -7.90 -22.45
CA VAL A 379 -15.69 -6.69 -22.19
C VAL A 379 -16.26 -6.13 -23.48
N GLU A 380 -15.47 -6.04 -24.54
CA GLU A 380 -15.91 -5.55 -25.85
C GLU A 380 -17.11 -6.35 -26.36
N GLN A 381 -17.02 -7.68 -26.35
CA GLN A 381 -18.11 -8.56 -26.78
C GLN A 381 -19.42 -8.33 -26.00
N LEU A 382 -19.32 -8.08 -24.69
CA LEU A 382 -20.49 -7.77 -23.86
C LEU A 382 -21.07 -6.40 -24.21
N ARG A 383 -20.22 -5.39 -24.40
CA ARG A 383 -20.66 -4.02 -24.74
C ARG A 383 -21.27 -3.94 -26.13
N ASP A 384 -20.74 -4.67 -27.10
CA ASP A 384 -21.33 -4.80 -28.44
C ASP A 384 -22.71 -5.42 -28.39
N LYS A 385 -22.88 -6.46 -27.57
CA LYS A 385 -24.20 -7.08 -27.36
C LYS A 385 -25.19 -6.09 -26.76
N LEU A 386 -24.76 -5.32 -25.75
CA LEU A 386 -25.58 -4.26 -25.16
C LEU A 386 -25.95 -3.18 -26.18
N ALA A 387 -25.02 -2.81 -27.06
CA ALA A 387 -25.27 -1.85 -28.13
C ALA A 387 -26.30 -2.36 -29.15
N MET A 388 -26.24 -3.66 -29.52
CA MET A 388 -27.25 -4.28 -30.37
C MET A 388 -28.63 -4.29 -29.70
N ASN A 389 -28.71 -4.72 -28.44
CA ASN A 389 -29.96 -4.72 -27.68
C ASN A 389 -30.54 -3.31 -27.55
N ALA A 390 -29.70 -2.31 -27.26
CA ALA A 390 -30.13 -0.92 -27.15
C ALA A 390 -30.72 -0.40 -28.46
N LYS A 391 -30.10 -0.71 -29.61
CA LYS A 391 -30.63 -0.33 -30.95
C LYS A 391 -31.99 -0.96 -31.23
N GLU A 392 -32.20 -2.22 -30.84
CA GLU A 392 -33.49 -2.88 -30.99
C GLU A 392 -34.56 -2.26 -30.08
N VAL A 393 -34.22 -1.94 -28.83
CA VAL A 393 -35.12 -1.25 -27.90
C VAL A 393 -35.52 0.13 -28.42
N LEU A 394 -34.57 0.87 -29.02
CA LEU A 394 -34.83 2.17 -29.65
C LEU A 394 -35.83 2.07 -30.83
N ALA A 395 -35.72 1.01 -31.63
CA ALA A 395 -36.63 0.75 -32.76
C ALA A 395 -38.03 0.29 -32.31
N GLY A 396 -38.16 -0.22 -31.08
CA GLY A 396 -39.42 -0.72 -30.51
C GLY A 396 -40.29 0.35 -29.82
N ASN A 397 -41.20 -0.10 -28.96
CA ASN A 397 -42.18 0.74 -28.25
C ASN A 397 -41.73 1.18 -26.84
N ALA A 398 -40.42 1.43 -26.65
CA ALA A 398 -39.89 1.94 -25.38
C ALA A 398 -40.35 3.39 -25.08
N SER A 399 -40.35 3.78 -23.80
CA SER A 399 -40.67 5.14 -23.37
C SER A 399 -39.68 6.17 -23.94
N ALA A 400 -40.12 7.42 -24.08
CA ALA A 400 -39.28 8.49 -24.62
C ALA A 400 -38.01 8.70 -23.77
N GLU A 401 -38.13 8.57 -22.44
CA GLU A 401 -37.06 8.71 -21.48
C GLU A 401 -36.01 7.59 -21.63
N LEU A 402 -36.46 6.34 -21.76
CA LEU A 402 -35.57 5.20 -21.98
C LEU A 402 -34.87 5.31 -23.34
N LYS A 403 -35.59 5.72 -24.38
CA LYS A 403 -34.99 5.94 -25.70
C LYS A 403 -33.93 7.06 -25.65
N ALA A 404 -34.21 8.16 -24.97
CA ALA A 404 -33.25 9.25 -24.84
C ALA A 404 -31.97 8.82 -24.11
N ALA A 405 -32.10 8.08 -22.99
CA ALA A 405 -30.95 7.59 -22.23
C ALA A 405 -30.10 6.58 -23.03
N LEU A 406 -30.75 5.62 -23.72
CA LEU A 406 -30.05 4.64 -24.55
C LEU A 406 -29.37 5.29 -25.76
N GLN A 407 -30.00 6.29 -26.38
CA GLN A 407 -29.40 7.03 -27.49
C GLN A 407 -28.16 7.81 -27.01
N GLU A 408 -28.26 8.55 -25.90
CA GLU A 408 -27.12 9.27 -25.31
C GLU A 408 -25.95 8.32 -25.00
N TRP A 409 -26.25 7.13 -24.48
CA TRP A 409 -25.25 6.10 -24.20
C TRP A 409 -24.60 5.56 -25.48
N LEU A 410 -25.38 5.21 -26.51
CA LEU A 410 -24.87 4.73 -27.79
C LEU A 410 -23.98 5.74 -28.50
N ASP A 411 -24.40 7.01 -28.53
CA ASP A 411 -23.65 8.11 -29.18
C ASP A 411 -22.28 8.35 -28.52
N ASN A 412 -22.10 7.88 -27.27
CA ASN A 412 -20.91 8.12 -26.46
C ASN A 412 -20.35 6.83 -25.83
N ILE A 413 -20.58 5.68 -26.46
CA ILE A 413 -20.23 4.36 -25.90
C ILE A 413 -18.72 4.21 -25.67
N ASP A 414 -17.92 4.86 -26.52
CA ASP A 414 -16.45 4.82 -26.49
C ASP A 414 -15.81 5.96 -25.71
N LEU A 415 -16.61 6.87 -25.14
CA LEU A 415 -16.11 7.95 -24.31
C LEU A 415 -16.00 7.50 -22.86
N GLY A 416 -14.80 7.49 -22.29
CA GLY A 416 -14.58 7.12 -20.89
C GLY A 416 -15.07 8.18 -19.89
N GLU A 417 -14.92 9.45 -20.23
CA GLU A 417 -15.38 10.58 -19.40
C GLU A 417 -16.90 10.67 -19.41
N GLY A 418 -17.50 10.88 -18.23
CA GLY A 418 -18.96 10.93 -18.09
C GLY A 418 -19.68 9.58 -18.24
N SER A 419 -18.94 8.47 -18.42
CA SER A 419 -19.55 7.18 -18.77
C SER A 419 -20.38 6.60 -17.64
N ARG A 420 -20.06 6.91 -16.38
CA ARG A 420 -20.83 6.46 -15.23
C ARG A 420 -22.15 7.21 -15.12
N GLU A 421 -22.12 8.52 -15.33
CA GLU A 421 -23.31 9.37 -15.35
C GLU A 421 -24.27 8.93 -16.46
N ARG A 422 -23.74 8.57 -17.64
CA ARG A 422 -24.54 7.96 -18.72
C ARG A 422 -25.12 6.60 -18.32
N ALA A 423 -24.32 5.73 -17.70
CA ALA A 423 -24.80 4.44 -17.21
C ALA A 423 -25.91 4.61 -16.15
N ASP A 424 -25.71 5.50 -15.17
CA ASP A 424 -26.67 5.81 -14.11
C ASP A 424 -28.02 6.29 -14.71
N LYS A 425 -27.99 7.13 -15.76
CA LYS A 425 -29.19 7.56 -16.50
C LYS A 425 -29.92 6.39 -17.15
N VAL A 426 -29.20 5.48 -17.82
CA VAL A 426 -29.80 4.29 -18.45
C VAL A 426 -30.44 3.39 -17.40
N ILE A 427 -29.73 3.12 -16.30
CA ILE A 427 -30.23 2.29 -15.19
C ILE A 427 -31.52 2.88 -14.62
N ALA A 428 -31.51 4.18 -14.28
CA ALA A 428 -32.69 4.86 -13.74
C ALA A 428 -33.87 4.87 -14.73
N ALA A 429 -33.61 5.03 -16.03
CA ALA A 429 -34.65 5.01 -17.06
C ALA A 429 -35.26 3.61 -17.23
N ILE A 430 -34.46 2.53 -17.10
CA ILE A 430 -34.94 1.15 -17.12
C ILE A 430 -35.82 0.87 -15.90
N GLU A 431 -35.36 1.25 -14.70
CA GLU A 431 -36.09 1.08 -13.45
C GLU A 431 -37.44 1.83 -13.48
N ALA A 432 -37.47 3.05 -14.01
CA ALA A 432 -38.69 3.84 -14.17
C ALA A 432 -39.64 3.27 -15.23
N ALA A 433 -39.11 2.69 -16.32
CA ALA A 433 -39.92 2.12 -17.39
C ALA A 433 -40.65 0.83 -16.96
N ASN A 434 -40.13 0.12 -15.95
CA ASN A 434 -40.67 -1.16 -15.46
C ASN A 434 -41.10 -2.10 -16.60
N SER A 435 -40.22 -2.24 -17.60
CA SER A 435 -40.54 -2.93 -18.85
C SER A 435 -40.39 -4.44 -18.73
N ASP A 436 -41.34 -5.18 -19.31
CA ASP A 436 -41.24 -6.64 -19.45
C ASP A 436 -40.41 -7.10 -20.64
N CYS A 437 -39.89 -6.17 -21.44
CA CYS A 437 -39.04 -6.47 -22.59
C CYS A 437 -37.78 -7.23 -22.17
N SER A 438 -37.56 -8.42 -22.75
CA SER A 438 -36.40 -9.26 -22.46
C SER A 438 -35.08 -8.56 -22.74
N LEU A 439 -35.01 -7.73 -23.78
CA LEU A 439 -33.81 -6.96 -24.12
C LEU A 439 -33.48 -5.90 -23.07
N VAL A 440 -34.50 -5.24 -22.51
CA VAL A 440 -34.33 -4.26 -21.43
C VAL A 440 -33.82 -4.94 -20.16
N LYS A 441 -34.36 -6.13 -19.84
CA LYS A 441 -33.88 -6.95 -18.72
C LYS A 441 -32.43 -7.37 -18.91
N GLU A 442 -32.06 -7.83 -20.11
CA GLU A 442 -30.69 -8.21 -20.41
C GLU A 442 -29.70 -7.02 -20.32
N ILE A 443 -30.11 -5.82 -20.74
CA ILE A 443 -29.30 -4.61 -20.55
C ILE A 443 -29.09 -4.32 -19.06
N TYR A 444 -30.14 -4.47 -18.26
CA TYR A 444 -30.08 -4.23 -16.82
C TYR A 444 -29.23 -5.27 -16.07
N ASP A 445 -29.34 -6.55 -16.44
CA ASP A 445 -28.57 -7.63 -15.82
C ASP A 445 -27.06 -7.48 -16.07
N ASN A 446 -26.69 -6.81 -17.17
CA ASN A 446 -25.29 -6.52 -17.54
C ASN A 446 -24.94 -5.03 -17.36
N LYS A 447 -25.66 -4.30 -16.50
CA LYS A 447 -25.50 -2.85 -16.32
C LYS A 447 -24.08 -2.40 -15.95
N ASP A 448 -23.28 -3.28 -15.34
CA ASP A 448 -21.88 -3.01 -15.05
C ASP A 448 -21.05 -2.73 -16.31
N PHE A 449 -21.47 -3.20 -17.48
CA PHE A 449 -20.79 -2.96 -18.76
C PHE A 449 -21.34 -1.75 -19.54
N LEU A 450 -22.31 -1.03 -19.00
CA LEU A 450 -22.71 0.28 -19.53
C LEU A 450 -21.55 1.30 -19.39
N VAL A 451 -20.72 1.16 -18.35
CA VAL A 451 -19.53 1.99 -18.16
C VAL A 451 -18.39 1.53 -19.08
N LYS A 452 -17.75 2.45 -19.81
CA LYS A 452 -16.50 2.16 -20.55
C LYS A 452 -15.37 1.84 -19.60
N ARG A 453 -14.97 0.57 -19.56
CA ARG A 453 -13.84 0.10 -18.75
C ARG A 453 -12.52 0.65 -19.27
N SER A 454 -11.57 0.86 -18.37
CA SER A 454 -10.19 1.22 -18.69
C SER A 454 -9.33 -0.01 -18.41
N HIS A 455 -8.79 -0.64 -19.44
CA HIS A 455 -7.98 -1.86 -19.31
C HIS A 455 -6.51 -1.49 -19.09
N TRP A 456 -5.92 -1.98 -17.99
CA TRP A 456 -4.55 -1.68 -17.58
C TRP A 456 -3.75 -2.97 -17.39
N MET A 457 -2.57 -3.03 -18.00
CA MET A 457 -1.60 -4.12 -17.88
C MET A 457 -0.41 -3.61 -17.08
N PHE A 458 -0.36 -3.97 -15.80
CA PHE A 458 0.69 -3.58 -14.87
C PHE A 458 1.79 -4.64 -14.81
N GLY A 459 3.06 -4.24 -14.82
CA GLY A 459 4.16 -5.18 -14.60
C GLY A 459 5.53 -4.50 -14.54
N GLY A 460 6.52 -5.21 -13.99
CA GLY A 460 7.88 -4.70 -13.89
C GLY A 460 8.69 -4.85 -15.19
N ASP A 461 9.91 -4.32 -15.20
CA ASP A 461 10.80 -4.43 -16.36
C ASP A 461 11.13 -5.88 -16.75
N GLY A 462 11.28 -6.78 -15.77
CA GLY A 462 11.52 -8.20 -16.06
C GLY A 462 10.38 -8.91 -16.80
N TRP A 463 9.15 -8.43 -16.68
CA TRP A 463 8.06 -8.90 -17.52
C TRP A 463 8.18 -8.29 -18.92
N ALA A 464 8.16 -6.95 -19.01
CA ALA A 464 7.99 -6.24 -20.27
C ALA A 464 9.20 -6.34 -21.21
N TYR A 465 10.41 -6.37 -20.66
CA TYR A 465 11.64 -6.41 -21.46
C TYR A 465 12.07 -7.84 -21.78
N ASP A 466 11.77 -8.78 -20.89
CA ASP A 466 12.26 -10.16 -20.93
C ASP A 466 11.17 -11.18 -21.23
N ILE A 467 10.56 -11.80 -20.21
CA ILE A 467 9.77 -13.03 -20.37
C ILE A 467 8.44 -12.81 -21.09
N GLY A 468 7.78 -11.68 -20.84
CA GLY A 468 6.49 -11.34 -21.43
C GLY A 468 6.60 -10.46 -22.67
N TYR A 469 7.81 -10.13 -23.13
CA TYR A 469 8.00 -9.16 -24.22
C TYR A 469 7.31 -9.61 -25.52
N GLY A 470 7.39 -10.89 -25.89
CA GLY A 470 6.74 -11.37 -27.12
C GLY A 470 5.21 -11.22 -27.08
N GLY A 471 4.61 -11.43 -25.90
CA GLY A 471 3.18 -11.19 -25.68
C GLY A 471 2.83 -9.70 -25.70
N LEU A 472 3.64 -8.89 -25.01
CA LEU A 472 3.50 -7.43 -25.00
C LEU A 472 3.56 -6.84 -26.41
N ASP A 473 4.58 -7.23 -27.18
CA ASP A 473 4.77 -6.81 -28.57
C ASP A 473 3.53 -7.12 -29.43
N HIS A 474 3.02 -8.35 -29.34
CA HIS A 474 1.82 -8.78 -30.08
C HIS A 474 0.56 -7.99 -29.68
N VAL A 475 0.39 -7.74 -28.39
CA VAL A 475 -0.78 -6.99 -27.88
C VAL A 475 -0.70 -5.52 -28.30
N LEU A 476 0.46 -4.89 -28.23
CA LEU A 476 0.63 -3.53 -28.75
C LEU A 476 0.38 -3.48 -30.27
N ALA A 477 0.87 -4.47 -31.01
CA ALA A 477 0.66 -4.57 -32.45
C ALA A 477 -0.82 -4.72 -32.86
N SER A 478 -1.70 -5.19 -31.97
CA SER A 478 -3.13 -5.38 -32.25
C SER A 478 -3.88 -4.06 -32.48
N GLY A 479 -3.41 -2.95 -31.89
CA GLY A 479 -4.07 -1.65 -31.98
C GLY A 479 -5.32 -1.49 -31.09
N GLU A 480 -5.59 -2.45 -30.21
CA GLU A 480 -6.72 -2.40 -29.29
C GLU A 480 -6.54 -1.34 -28.17
N ASP A 481 -7.66 -0.83 -27.62
CA ASP A 481 -7.69 0.23 -26.59
C ASP A 481 -7.30 -0.31 -25.19
N VAL A 482 -6.01 -0.63 -25.04
CA VAL A 482 -5.39 -1.12 -23.80
C VAL A 482 -4.26 -0.21 -23.31
N ASN A 483 -4.08 -0.13 -22.00
CA ASN A 483 -3.05 0.70 -21.37
C ASN A 483 -1.98 -0.20 -20.74
N VAL A 484 -0.73 -0.10 -21.17
CA VAL A 484 0.39 -0.85 -20.55
C VAL A 484 1.20 0.08 -19.67
N PHE A 485 1.38 -0.28 -18.39
CA PHE A 485 2.21 0.47 -17.45
C PHE A 485 3.37 -0.39 -16.93
N VAL A 486 4.59 -0.04 -17.36
CA VAL A 486 5.81 -0.75 -16.97
C VAL A 486 6.50 -0.03 -15.83
N PHE A 487 6.59 -0.68 -14.68
CA PHE A 487 7.38 -0.24 -13.53
C PHE A 487 8.85 -0.62 -13.77
N ASP A 488 9.60 0.25 -14.44
CA ASP A 488 10.99 -0.02 -14.79
C ASP A 488 11.93 0.24 -13.60
N THR A 489 12.27 -0.82 -12.88
CA THR A 489 13.24 -0.80 -11.77
C THR A 489 14.66 -1.13 -12.23
N GLU A 490 14.82 -1.41 -13.52
CA GLU A 490 16.05 -1.83 -14.18
C GLU A 490 16.67 -3.14 -13.64
N VAL A 491 15.95 -3.89 -12.82
CA VAL A 491 16.35 -5.18 -12.25
C VAL A 491 15.10 -6.01 -11.91
N TYR A 492 15.26 -7.31 -11.68
CA TYR A 492 14.19 -8.13 -11.12
C TYR A 492 14.13 -7.89 -9.61
N SER A 493 13.44 -6.82 -9.20
CA SER A 493 13.39 -6.38 -7.81
C SER A 493 12.90 -7.47 -6.85
N ASN A 494 11.78 -8.13 -7.18
CA ASN A 494 11.14 -9.10 -6.29
C ASN A 494 12.03 -10.30 -5.92
N THR A 495 12.76 -10.84 -6.90
CA THR A 495 13.57 -12.06 -6.71
C THR A 495 14.99 -11.75 -6.23
N GLY A 496 15.25 -10.49 -5.85
CA GLY A 496 16.48 -10.07 -5.18
C GLY A 496 17.53 -9.47 -6.12
N GLY A 497 17.11 -8.76 -7.17
CA GLY A 497 17.97 -7.89 -7.97
C GLY A 497 18.80 -8.60 -9.04
N GLN A 498 18.16 -9.48 -9.83
CA GLN A 498 18.75 -10.09 -11.01
C GLN A 498 18.80 -9.08 -12.17
N SER A 499 19.82 -9.19 -13.02
CA SER A 499 19.91 -8.43 -14.26
C SER A 499 18.73 -8.74 -15.18
N SER A 500 18.15 -7.69 -15.78
CA SER A 500 17.15 -7.75 -16.85
C SER A 500 17.72 -7.20 -18.16
N LYS A 501 16.98 -7.28 -19.26
CA LYS A 501 17.30 -6.51 -20.47
C LYS A 501 17.11 -4.99 -20.28
N ALA A 502 16.40 -4.56 -19.23
CA ALA A 502 16.27 -3.16 -18.86
C ALA A 502 17.45 -2.64 -18.02
N THR A 503 18.27 -3.51 -17.43
CA THR A 503 19.48 -3.11 -16.69
C THR A 503 20.44 -2.32 -17.58
N PRO A 504 20.93 -1.14 -17.15
CA PRO A 504 21.84 -0.31 -17.93
C PRO A 504 23.26 -0.86 -17.94
N THR A 505 24.09 -0.32 -18.84
CA THR A 505 25.52 -0.67 -18.90
C THR A 505 26.21 -0.37 -17.58
N ALA A 506 27.16 -1.22 -17.20
CA ALA A 506 27.96 -1.13 -15.98
C ALA A 506 27.20 -1.28 -14.64
N ALA A 507 25.87 -1.37 -14.64
CA ALA A 507 25.12 -1.67 -13.42
C ALA A 507 25.44 -3.09 -12.92
N ILE A 508 25.67 -3.20 -11.62
CA ILE A 508 25.94 -4.47 -10.93
C ILE A 508 24.62 -5.04 -10.41
N ALA A 509 24.31 -6.26 -10.85
CA ALA A 509 23.16 -7.03 -10.42
C ALA A 509 23.54 -8.52 -10.33
N LYS A 510 22.67 -9.37 -9.78
CA LYS A 510 22.89 -10.83 -9.90
C LYS A 510 22.91 -11.20 -11.39
N PHE A 511 23.84 -12.09 -11.76
CA PHE A 511 24.18 -12.42 -13.16
C PHE A 511 24.85 -11.30 -13.98
N ALA A 512 25.15 -10.14 -13.37
CA ALA A 512 25.94 -9.05 -13.93
C ALA A 512 26.94 -8.51 -12.87
N ALA A 513 27.64 -9.41 -12.18
CA ALA A 513 28.45 -9.06 -11.00
C ALA A 513 29.64 -8.12 -11.31
N SER A 514 30.16 -8.17 -12.54
CA SER A 514 31.22 -7.27 -13.03
C SER A 514 30.68 -6.01 -13.70
N GLY A 515 29.39 -5.72 -13.55
CA GLY A 515 28.67 -4.74 -14.36
C GLY A 515 28.15 -5.37 -15.66
N LYS A 516 26.97 -4.95 -16.11
CA LYS A 516 26.37 -5.43 -17.35
C LYS A 516 27.11 -4.87 -18.58
N ASN A 517 27.56 -5.76 -19.47
CA ASN A 517 28.37 -5.43 -20.64
C ASN A 517 27.56 -4.96 -21.87
N THR A 518 26.23 -4.94 -21.78
CA THR A 518 25.33 -4.54 -22.87
C THR A 518 24.49 -3.35 -22.45
N LYS A 519 24.13 -2.49 -23.41
CA LYS A 519 23.21 -1.37 -23.17
C LYS A 519 21.81 -1.85 -22.76
N LYS A 520 21.05 -0.95 -22.13
CA LYS A 520 19.62 -1.12 -21.89
C LYS A 520 18.89 -1.35 -23.22
N LYS A 521 18.00 -2.34 -23.28
CA LYS A 521 17.09 -2.52 -24.42
C LYS A 521 16.16 -1.31 -24.47
N ASP A 522 15.96 -0.74 -25.65
CA ASP A 522 15.11 0.44 -25.82
C ASP A 522 13.69 0.01 -26.19
N LEU A 523 12.88 -0.32 -25.18
CA LEU A 523 11.51 -0.79 -25.39
C LEU A 523 10.62 0.29 -26.01
N GLY A 524 10.79 1.55 -25.58
CA GLY A 524 10.03 2.68 -26.13
C GLY A 524 10.29 2.87 -27.62
N MET A 525 11.55 2.84 -28.05
CA MET A 525 11.90 2.93 -29.48
C MET A 525 11.35 1.76 -30.29
N MET A 526 11.36 0.54 -29.74
CA MET A 526 10.79 -0.63 -30.41
C MET A 526 9.27 -0.48 -30.59
N ALA A 527 8.55 -0.07 -29.55
CA ALA A 527 7.10 0.14 -29.62
C ALA A 527 6.72 1.27 -30.60
N MET A 528 7.48 2.38 -30.62
CA MET A 528 7.25 3.49 -31.55
C MET A 528 7.38 3.09 -33.03
N SER A 529 8.04 1.98 -33.35
CA SER A 529 8.20 1.52 -34.74
C SER A 529 6.90 1.07 -35.40
N TYR A 530 5.85 0.76 -34.62
CA TYR A 530 4.52 0.45 -35.14
C TYR A 530 3.82 1.68 -35.74
N GLY A 531 4.01 2.86 -35.15
CA GLY A 531 3.42 4.13 -35.61
C GLY A 531 1.97 4.37 -35.20
N TYR A 532 1.31 3.40 -34.57
CA TYR A 532 -0.08 3.47 -34.07
C TYR A 532 -0.23 3.02 -32.61
N VAL A 533 0.91 2.83 -31.93
CA VAL A 533 1.02 2.45 -30.51
C VAL A 533 1.45 3.65 -29.68
#